data_AF-A0A2U1LP79-F1
#
_entry.id   AF-A0A2U1LP79-F1
#
_cell.length_a   1.000
_cell.length_b   1.000
_cell.length_c   1.000
_cell.angle_alpha   90.00
_cell.angle_beta   90.00
_cell.angle_gamma   90.00
#
_symmetry.space_group_name_H-M   'P 1'
#
loop_
_entity.id
_entity.type
_entity.pdbx_description
1 polymer ?
#
loop_
_entity_poly.entity_id
_entity_poly.type
_entity_poly.pdbx_seq_one_letter_code
_entity_poly.pdbx_strand_id
1 'polypeptide(L)'
;MFDLNIDLGSVFVKKVGDGLSFSFWKDIWIGEQKLETLFPRLFSLEVNKDCKVVDRCNLNNGPHTRTWQWRRPVRDGVEKEQLDGLLNILRHFNPSFSNDCWEYSIDASEDILKAEPSCRF
;
A
#
# COMPACT_ATOMS: atom_id res chain seq x y z
N MET A 1 29.94 2.29 17.03
CA MET A 1 28.69 3.05 16.91
C MET A 1 27.81 2.20 16.00
N PHE A 2 26.87 1.45 16.57
CA PHE A 2 25.97 0.63 15.77
C PHE A 2 24.89 1.55 15.25
N ASP A 3 24.86 1.76 13.93
CA ASP A 3 23.75 2.40 13.27
C ASP A 3 22.51 1.55 13.52
N LEU A 4 21.62 2.05 14.37
CA LEU A 4 20.28 1.52 14.51
C LEU A 4 19.57 1.75 13.18
N ASN A 5 19.71 0.79 12.26
CA ASN A 5 18.92 0.70 11.04
C ASN A 5 17.49 0.30 11.41
N ILE A 6 16.83 1.14 12.22
CA ILE A 6 15.40 1.06 12.47
C ILE A 6 14.77 1.53 11.18
N ASP A 7 14.37 0.58 10.34
CA ASP A 7 13.43 0.88 9.28
C ASP A 7 12.11 1.28 9.95
N LEU A 8 11.91 2.57 10.15
CA LEU A 8 10.67 3.12 10.70
C LEU A 8 9.45 2.74 9.84
N GLY A 9 9.68 2.32 8.59
CA GLY A 9 8.66 1.71 7.74
C GLY A 9 8.14 0.35 8.21
N SER A 10 8.89 -0.37 9.06
CA SER A 10 8.44 -1.65 9.64
C SER A 10 7.59 -1.47 10.89
N VAL A 11 7.65 -0.31 11.53
CA VAL A 11 7.01 -0.05 12.83
C VAL A 11 5.55 0.39 12.68
N PHE A 12 5.19 1.05 11.57
CA PHE A 12 3.84 1.58 11.36
C PHE A 12 3.23 1.10 10.05
N VAL A 13 2.09 0.43 10.13
CA VAL A 13 1.30 -0.02 8.99
C VAL A 13 0.17 0.97 8.75
N LYS A 14 0.00 1.38 7.49
CA LYS A 14 -1.16 2.18 7.09
C LYS A 14 -2.41 1.30 7.08
N LYS A 15 -3.46 1.74 7.74
CA LYS A 15 -4.77 1.10 7.70
C LYS A 15 -5.76 2.02 7.01
N VAL A 16 -6.24 1.57 5.86
CA VAL A 16 -7.20 2.33 5.06
C VAL A 16 -8.59 2.23 5.67
N GLY A 17 -9.16 3.38 5.94
CA GLY A 17 -10.55 3.57 6.32
C GLY A 17 -11.29 4.29 5.21
N ASP A 18 -11.37 5.63 5.29
CA ASP A 18 -12.02 6.49 4.28
C ASP A 18 -11.19 6.68 2.99
N GLY A 19 -9.93 6.27 3.00
CA GLY A 19 -9.03 6.32 1.84
C GLY A 19 -8.67 7.73 1.37
N LEU A 20 -8.90 8.76 2.20
CA LEU A 20 -8.62 10.16 1.85
C LEU A 20 -7.16 10.56 2.08
N SER A 21 -6.47 9.89 3.01
CA SER A 21 -5.13 10.28 3.43
C SER A 21 -4.06 9.69 2.52
N PHE A 22 -4.21 8.42 2.16
CA PHE A 22 -3.13 7.67 1.50
C PHE A 22 -3.20 7.73 -0.03
N SER A 23 -2.03 7.85 -0.66
CA SER A 23 -1.90 7.77 -2.11
C SER A 23 -2.12 6.34 -2.60
N PHE A 24 -2.93 6.17 -3.64
CA PHE A 24 -3.16 4.86 -4.23
C PHE A 24 -1.87 4.25 -4.80
N TRP A 25 -1.02 5.03 -5.46
CA TRP A 25 0.16 4.50 -6.15
C TRP A 25 1.44 4.54 -5.32
N LYS A 26 1.61 5.60 -4.52
CA LYS A 26 2.92 5.98 -3.95
C LYS A 26 3.10 5.58 -2.49
N ASP A 27 2.02 5.21 -1.81
CA ASP A 27 2.07 4.70 -0.44
C ASP A 27 1.99 3.18 -0.41
N ILE A 28 2.65 2.58 0.60
CA ILE A 28 2.43 1.17 0.97
C ILE A 28 1.20 1.16 1.89
N TRP A 29 0.01 1.07 1.29
CA TRP A 29 -1.27 0.96 2.01
C TRP A 29 -1.94 -0.41 1.85
N ILE A 30 -1.41 -1.24 0.96
CA ILE A 30 -1.85 -2.61 0.72
C ILE A 30 -0.65 -3.47 0.30
N GLY A 31 -0.53 -4.66 0.87
CA GLY A 31 0.65 -5.52 0.69
C GLY A 31 1.90 -4.91 1.30
N GLU A 32 3.06 -5.21 0.71
CA GLU A 32 4.38 -4.87 1.25
C GLU A 32 5.11 -3.80 0.44
N GLN A 33 4.64 -3.47 -0.76
CA GLN A 33 5.31 -2.56 -1.70
C GLN A 33 4.33 -1.57 -2.31
N LYS A 34 4.86 -0.44 -2.76
CA LYS A 34 4.08 0.57 -3.48
C LYS A 34 3.54 -0.01 -4.78
N LEU A 35 2.29 0.29 -5.10
CA LEU A 35 1.66 -0.18 -6.34
C LEU A 35 2.36 0.36 -7.59
N GLU A 36 3.00 1.54 -7.52
CA GLU A 36 3.81 2.06 -8.64
C GLU A 36 5.05 1.20 -8.95
N THR A 37 5.61 0.56 -7.92
CA THR A 37 6.77 -0.34 -8.05
C THR A 37 6.33 -1.70 -8.60
N LEU A 38 5.21 -2.23 -8.11
CA LEU A 38 4.68 -3.53 -8.55
C LEU A 38 4.08 -3.48 -9.96
N PHE A 39 3.41 -2.37 -10.31
CA PHE A 39 2.65 -2.23 -11.55
C PHE A 39 3.06 -0.98 -12.34
N PRO A 40 4.34 -0.86 -12.76
CA PRO A 40 4.88 0.36 -13.38
C PRO A 40 4.22 0.71 -14.72
N ARG A 41 3.70 -0.28 -15.47
CA ARG A 41 2.99 -0.02 -16.73
C ARG A 41 1.65 0.62 -16.48
N LEU A 42 0.89 0.13 -15.51
CA LEU A 42 -0.37 0.75 -15.10
C LEU A 42 -0.15 2.13 -14.50
N PHE A 43 0.86 2.27 -13.63
CA PHE A 43 1.22 3.57 -13.11
C PHE A 43 1.48 4.53 -14.25
N SER A 44 2.24 4.17 -15.28
CA SER A 44 2.49 5.01 -16.46
C SER A 44 1.22 5.43 -17.22
N LEU A 45 0.12 4.67 -17.12
CA LEU A 45 -1.16 4.98 -17.74
C LEU A 45 -2.02 5.91 -16.89
N GLU A 46 -1.86 5.92 -15.56
CA GLU A 46 -2.56 6.81 -14.66
C GLU A 46 -2.35 8.28 -15.05
N VAL A 47 -3.46 9.01 -15.22
CA VAL A 47 -3.46 10.47 -15.47
C VAL A 47 -3.20 11.22 -14.17
N ASN A 48 -3.89 10.85 -13.08
CA ASN A 48 -3.70 11.48 -11.78
C ASN A 48 -2.76 10.64 -10.91
N LYS A 49 -1.46 10.94 -10.96
CA LYS A 49 -0.42 10.21 -10.22
C LYS A 49 -0.50 10.35 -8.71
N ASP A 50 -1.21 11.38 -8.23
CA ASP A 50 -1.36 11.71 -6.83
C ASP A 50 -2.75 11.32 -6.30
N CYS A 51 -3.49 10.50 -7.06
CA CYS A 51 -4.80 10.00 -6.64
C CYS A 51 -4.74 9.26 -5.29
N LYS A 52 -5.82 9.41 -4.53
CA LYS A 52 -6.03 8.78 -3.23
C LYS A 52 -6.69 7.42 -3.39
N VAL A 53 -6.66 6.62 -2.32
CA VAL A 53 -7.29 5.29 -2.35
C VAL A 53 -8.78 5.39 -2.69
N VAL A 54 -9.49 6.37 -2.12
CA VAL A 54 -10.91 6.60 -2.38
C VAL A 54 -11.23 6.95 -3.85
N ASP A 55 -10.27 7.54 -4.57
CA ASP A 55 -10.47 7.93 -5.97
C ASP A 55 -10.50 6.72 -6.92
N ARG A 56 -10.00 5.56 -6.47
CA ARG A 56 -9.86 4.33 -7.27
C ARG A 56 -10.66 3.17 -6.69
N CYS A 57 -10.72 3.06 -5.37
CA CYS A 57 -11.53 2.11 -4.65
C CYS A 57 -12.80 2.83 -4.16
N ASN A 58 -13.94 2.58 -4.80
CA ASN A 58 -15.19 3.16 -4.32
C ASN A 58 -15.62 2.42 -3.04
N LEU A 59 -15.43 3.08 -1.91
CA LEU A 59 -15.64 2.49 -0.58
C LEU A 59 -17.12 2.51 -0.16
N ASN A 60 -17.97 3.30 -0.84
CA ASN A 60 -19.36 3.53 -0.48
C ASN A 60 -20.38 2.71 -1.30
N ASN A 61 -20.03 2.34 -2.56
CA ASN A 61 -20.95 1.63 -3.47
C ASN A 61 -20.65 0.13 -3.59
N GLY A 62 -19.95 -0.43 -2.61
CA GLY A 62 -19.61 -1.85 -2.54
C GLY A 62 -18.15 -2.14 -2.93
N PRO A 63 -17.54 -3.16 -2.29
CA PRO A 63 -16.08 -3.35 -2.21
C PRO A 63 -15.37 -3.64 -3.54
N HIS A 64 -16.09 -3.76 -4.66
CA HIS A 64 -15.53 -4.20 -5.95
C HIS A 64 -15.67 -3.21 -7.09
N THR A 65 -16.29 -2.04 -6.87
CA THR A 65 -16.32 -1.01 -7.92
C THR A 65 -14.99 -0.26 -7.93
N ARG A 66 -14.37 -0.16 -9.11
CA ARG A 66 -13.07 0.49 -9.33
C ARG A 66 -13.20 1.51 -10.44
N THR A 67 -12.70 2.71 -10.19
CA THR A 67 -12.72 3.80 -11.17
C THR A 67 -11.29 4.10 -11.58
N TRP A 68 -10.96 3.89 -12.85
CA TRP A 68 -9.62 4.11 -13.35
C TRP A 68 -9.56 5.35 -14.23
N GLN A 69 -8.45 6.09 -14.16
CA GLN A 69 -8.24 7.27 -15.00
C GLN A 69 -7.01 7.06 -15.90
N TRP A 70 -7.11 6.06 -16.76
CA TRP A 70 -6.06 5.77 -17.73
C TRP A 70 -6.07 6.78 -18.88
N ARG A 71 -4.89 7.27 -19.26
CA ARG A 71 -4.72 8.18 -20.42
C ARG A 71 -5.07 7.52 -21.76
N ARG A 72 -5.16 6.19 -21.78
CA ARG A 72 -5.61 5.34 -22.89
C ARG A 72 -6.08 3.98 -22.36
N PRO A 73 -6.84 3.19 -23.12
CA PRO A 73 -7.17 1.82 -22.75
C PRO A 73 -5.93 0.97 -22.45
N VAL A 74 -6.07 0.07 -21.46
CA VAL A 74 -5.09 -0.97 -21.13
C VAL A 74 -4.99 -1.93 -22.32
N ARG A 75 -3.77 -2.22 -22.75
CA ARG A 75 -3.50 -3.18 -23.84
C ARG A 75 -3.32 -4.58 -23.29
N ASP A 76 -3.30 -5.55 -24.19
CA ASP A 76 -2.99 -6.94 -23.84
C ASP A 76 -1.50 -7.12 -23.46
N GLY A 77 -1.14 -8.35 -23.08
CA GLY A 77 0.21 -8.70 -22.63
C GLY A 77 0.51 -8.10 -21.25
N VAL A 78 1.70 -7.51 -21.09
CA VAL A 78 2.21 -7.06 -19.78
C VAL A 78 1.30 -6.04 -19.09
N GLU A 79 0.62 -5.16 -19.84
CA GLU A 79 -0.33 -4.20 -19.24
C GLU A 79 -1.53 -4.91 -18.62
N LYS A 80 -2.06 -5.95 -19.28
CA LYS A 80 -3.17 -6.76 -18.78
C LYS A 80 -2.74 -7.65 -17.61
N GLU A 81 -1.58 -8.29 -17.70
CA GLU A 81 -1.03 -9.09 -16.61
C GLU A 81 -0.87 -8.26 -15.32
N GLN A 82 -0.39 -7.01 -15.46
CA GLN A 82 -0.32 -6.10 -14.32
C GLN A 82 -1.71 -5.71 -13.80
N LEU A 83 -2.70 -5.51 -14.69
CA LEU A 83 -4.06 -5.21 -14.27
C LEU A 83 -4.68 -6.38 -13.51
N ASP A 84 -4.51 -7.60 -13.98
CA ASP A 84 -5.01 -8.81 -13.32
C ASP A 84 -4.34 -8.99 -11.96
N GLY A 85 -3.03 -8.75 -11.86
CA GLY A 85 -2.30 -8.74 -10.59
C GLY A 85 -2.84 -7.69 -9.61
N LEU A 86 -3.04 -6.45 -10.07
CA LEU A 86 -3.61 -5.37 -9.26
C LEU A 86 -5.02 -5.72 -8.76
N LEU A 87 -5.88 -6.24 -9.66
CA LEU A 87 -7.24 -6.63 -9.31
C LEU A 87 -7.26 -7.80 -8.31
N ASN A 88 -6.33 -8.75 -8.42
CA ASN A 88 -6.23 -9.85 -7.46
C ASN A 88 -5.87 -9.36 -6.05
N ILE A 89 -4.94 -8.40 -5.93
CA ILE A 89 -4.61 -7.76 -4.64
C ILE A 89 -5.84 -7.02 -4.10
N LEU A 90 -6.49 -6.21 -4.93
CA LEU A 90 -7.64 -5.39 -4.54
C LEU A 90 -8.92 -6.20 -4.29
N ARG A 91 -9.01 -7.45 -4.74
CA ARG A 91 -10.17 -8.32 -4.50
C ARG A 91 -10.36 -8.62 -3.01
N HIS A 92 -9.26 -8.70 -2.28
CA HIS A 92 -9.24 -9.00 -0.85
C HIS A 92 -9.15 -7.73 0.02
N PHE A 93 -9.13 -6.56 -0.60
CA PHE A 93 -9.09 -5.29 0.11
C PHE A 93 -10.44 -5.00 0.76
N ASN A 94 -10.43 -4.88 2.09
CA ASN A 94 -11.60 -4.49 2.88
C ASN A 94 -11.24 -3.27 3.75
N PRO A 95 -11.72 -2.06 3.42
CA PRO A 95 -11.45 -0.87 4.22
C PRO A 95 -12.14 -0.96 5.59
N SER A 96 -11.61 -0.26 6.59
CA SER A 96 -12.36 -0.05 7.84
C SER A 96 -13.46 0.99 7.65
N PHE A 97 -14.50 0.95 8.49
CA PHE A 97 -15.54 1.99 8.53
C PHE A 97 -15.12 3.26 9.28
N SER A 98 -13.82 3.45 9.50
CA SER A 98 -13.24 4.59 10.23
C SER A 98 -12.49 5.52 9.27
N ASN A 99 -11.90 6.59 9.79
CA ASN A 99 -10.88 7.33 9.03
C ASN A 99 -9.61 6.49 8.85
N ASP A 100 -8.81 6.86 7.85
CA ASP A 100 -7.45 6.36 7.65
C ASP A 100 -6.60 6.55 8.92
N CYS A 101 -5.87 5.52 9.34
CA CYS A 101 -4.98 5.58 10.51
C CYS A 101 -3.66 4.85 10.30
N TRP A 102 -2.71 5.11 11.20
CA TRP A 102 -1.44 4.37 11.30
C TRP A 102 -1.53 3.45 12.51
N GLU A 103 -1.28 2.16 12.32
CA GLU A 103 -1.24 1.16 13.39
C GLU A 103 0.18 0.67 13.63
N TYR A 104 0.51 0.37 14.89
CA TYR A 104 1.82 -0.17 15.24
C TYR A 104 1.92 -1.66 14.85
N SER A 105 2.99 -2.04 14.16
CA SER A 105 3.30 -3.43 13.84
C SER A 105 4.00 -4.10 15.02
N ILE A 106 3.32 -5.06 15.66
CA ILE A 106 3.89 -5.82 16.79
C ILE A 106 5.11 -6.66 16.36
N ASP A 107 5.27 -6.94 15.07
CA ASP A 107 6.43 -7.67 14.53
C ASP A 107 7.76 -6.92 14.76
N ALA A 108 7.72 -5.58 14.87
CA ALA A 108 8.90 -4.81 15.23
C ALA A 108 9.34 -5.00 16.70
N SER A 109 8.46 -5.52 17.57
CA SER A 109 8.75 -5.68 19.01
C SER A 109 9.55 -6.94 19.34
N GLU A 110 9.43 -8.01 18.54
CA GLU A 110 10.18 -9.25 18.76
C GLU A 110 11.68 -9.07 18.49
N ASP A 111 12.07 -8.18 17.57
CA ASP A 111 13.47 -7.86 17.31
C ASP A 111 14.05 -6.86 18.32
N ILE A 112 13.22 -5.97 18.89
CA ILE A 112 13.64 -5.03 19.93
C ILE A 112 13.96 -5.75 21.25
N LEU A 113 13.28 -6.87 21.53
CA LEU A 113 13.53 -7.66 22.74
C LEU A 113 14.73 -8.61 22.64
N LYS A 114 15.34 -8.78 21.44
CA LYS A 114 16.54 -9.61 21.24
C LYS A 114 17.86 -8.84 21.36
N ALA A 115 17.83 -7.53 21.58
CA ALA A 115 19.02 -6.76 21.92
C ALA A 115 19.39 -7.00 23.40
N GLU A 116 20.00 -8.15 23.70
CA GLU A 116 20.63 -8.35 25.01
C GLU A 116 21.79 -7.35 25.20
N PRO A 117 21.96 -6.77 26.41
CA PRO A 117 23.14 -6.00 26.73
C PRO A 117 24.34 -6.94 26.92
N SER A 118 25.05 -7.24 25.83
CA SER A 118 26.41 -7.79 25.93
C SER A 118 27.39 -6.66 26.24
N CYS A 119 27.48 -6.32 27.53
CA CYS A 119 28.66 -5.66 28.09
C CYS A 119 29.08 -6.45 29.33
N ARG A 120 29.92 -7.48 29.11
CA ARG A 120 30.93 -7.89 30.10
C ARG A 120 32.26 -7.35 29.62
N PHE A 121 32.87 -6.45 30.38
CA PHE A 121 34.24 -6.51 30.88
C PHE A 121 34.36 -5.53 32.06
#